data_AF-A0A2L2Z8I2-F1
#
_entry.id   AF-A0A2L2Z8I2-F1
#
_cell.length_a   1.000
_cell.length_b   1.000
_cell.length_c   1.000
_cell.angle_alpha   90.00
_cell.angle_beta   90.00
_cell.angle_gamma   90.00
#
_symmetry.space_group_name_H-M   'P 1'
#
loop_
_entity.id
_entity.type
_entity.pdbx_description
1 polymer ?
#
loop_
_entity_poly.entity_id
_entity_poly.type
_entity_poly.pdbx_seq_one_letter_code
_entity_poly.pdbx_strand_id
1 'polypeptide(L)' 'GAFYPYQRNATVVDPVPADIMHMVPEHWYQLAPMHPLWHSHRGLAMIYLGIVSVIGNAMVIYLMTST' A
#
# COMPACT_ATOMS: atom_id res chain seq x y z
N GLY A 1 -9.95 -17.05 12.23
CA GLY A 1 -10.69 -17.06 10.95
C GLY A 1 -11.69 -15.93 10.84
N ALA A 2 -11.25 -14.67 10.85
CA ALA A 2 -12.04 -13.53 10.33
C ALA A 2 -11.21 -12.23 10.25
N PHE A 3 -10.23 -12.04 11.15
CA PHE A 3 -9.49 -10.77 11.27
C PHE A 3 -8.02 -10.84 10.83
N TYR A 4 -7.39 -12.01 10.88
CA TYR A 4 -6.00 -12.22 10.51
C TYR A 4 -5.91 -13.21 9.35
N PRO A 5 -5.47 -12.77 8.15
CA PRO A 5 -5.31 -13.63 6.97
C PRO A 5 -3.99 -14.42 6.98
N TYR A 6 -3.11 -14.20 7.96
CA TYR A 6 -1.79 -14.83 8.04
C TYR A 6 -1.83 -16.15 8.83
N GLN A 7 -1.03 -17.12 8.39
CA GLN A 7 -0.83 -18.38 9.10
C GLN A 7 0.05 -18.18 10.36
N ARG A 8 -0.02 -19.13 11.30
CA ARG A 8 0.84 -19.14 12.50
C ARG A 8 2.30 -19.31 12.05
N ASN A 9 3.21 -18.48 12.57
CA ASN A 9 4.63 -18.42 12.17
C ASN A 9 4.91 -17.91 10.75
N ALA A 10 3.93 -17.26 10.11
CA ALA A 10 4.17 -16.65 8.81
C ALA A 10 5.23 -15.53 8.89
N THR A 11 5.92 -15.24 7.79
CA THR A 11 6.80 -14.07 7.63
C THR A 11 6.18 -13.05 6.67
N VAL A 12 6.71 -11.82 6.64
CA VAL A 12 6.25 -10.79 5.70
C VAL A 12 6.43 -11.18 4.23
N VAL A 13 7.29 -12.16 3.94
CA VAL A 13 7.64 -12.61 2.58
C VAL A 13 6.72 -13.73 2.09
N ASP A 14 6.03 -14.43 2.97
CA ASP A 14 5.13 -15.55 2.61
C ASP A 14 4.00 -15.19 1.61
N PRO A 15 3.39 -13.98 1.61
CA PRO A 15 2.40 -13.62 0.62
C PRO A 15 3.00 -13.13 -0.72
N VAL A 16 4.32 -13.06 -0.84
CA VAL A 16 5.00 -12.56 -2.04
C VAL A 16 4.94 -13.61 -3.16
N PRO A 17 4.45 -13.27 -4.38
CA PRO A 17 4.46 -14.19 -5.49
C PRO A 17 5.88 -14.51 -5.95
N ALA A 18 6.10 -15.74 -6.43
CA ALA A 18 7.41 -16.25 -6.83
C ALA A 18 8.13 -15.33 -7.84
N ASP A 19 7.37 -14.72 -8.76
CA ASP A 19 7.90 -13.88 -9.82
C ASP A 19 8.62 -12.63 -9.31
N ILE A 20 8.25 -12.09 -8.15
CA ILE A 20 8.86 -10.88 -7.57
C ILE A 20 9.73 -11.19 -6.35
N MET A 21 9.85 -12.46 -5.95
CA MET A 21 10.57 -12.87 -4.76
C MET A 21 12.07 -12.52 -4.83
N HIS A 22 12.63 -12.48 -6.04
CA HIS A 22 14.01 -12.05 -6.30
C HIS A 22 14.25 -10.56 -6.03
N MET A 23 13.19 -9.74 -5.93
CA MET A 23 13.27 -8.30 -5.64
C MET A 23 13.21 -8.02 -4.14
N VAL A 24 13.03 -9.04 -3.29
CA VAL A 24 12.90 -8.89 -1.83
C VAL A 24 14.25 -9.15 -1.15
N PRO A 25 14.88 -8.13 -0.53
CA PRO A 25 16.12 -8.31 0.23
C PRO A 25 15.99 -9.29 1.41
N GLU A 26 17.09 -9.97 1.76
CA GLU A 26 17.14 -11.00 2.80
C GLU A 26 16.70 -10.51 4.20
N HIS A 27 16.91 -9.23 4.53
CA HIS A 27 16.51 -8.70 5.84
C HIS A 27 14.99 -8.73 6.08
N TRP A 28 14.17 -8.76 5.02
CA TRP A 28 12.71 -8.79 5.16
C TRP A 28 12.21 -10.13 5.72
N TYR A 29 12.92 -11.24 5.52
CA TYR A 29 12.52 -12.56 6.00
C TYR A 29 12.48 -12.68 7.54
N GLN A 30 13.15 -11.76 8.24
CA GLN A 30 13.20 -11.73 9.71
C GLN A 30 11.95 -11.09 10.32
N LEU A 31 11.13 -10.42 9.51
CA LEU A 31 10.01 -9.63 9.98
C LEU A 31 8.72 -10.45 9.97
N ALA A 32 8.02 -10.42 11.11
CA ALA A 32 6.69 -10.97 11.21
C ALA A 32 5.69 -10.18 10.33
N PRO A 33 4.58 -10.81 9.90
CA PRO A 33 3.59 -10.17 9.05
C PRO A 33 2.96 -9.01 9.83
N MET A 34 2.83 -7.86 9.16
CA MET A 34 2.28 -6.68 9.81
C MET A 34 0.81 -6.87 10.17
N HIS A 35 0.33 -6.11 11.16
CA HIS A 35 -1.08 -6.15 11.54
C HIS A 35 -1.98 -5.85 10.33
N PRO A 36 -3.01 -6.68 10.05
CA PRO A 36 -3.80 -6.58 8.81
C PRO A 36 -4.46 -5.22 8.60
N LEU A 37 -4.86 -4.54 9.67
CA LEU A 37 -5.45 -3.21 9.58
C LEU A 37 -4.48 -2.19 8.97
N TRP A 38 -3.16 -2.37 9.11
CA TRP A 38 -2.17 -1.44 8.56
C TRP A 38 -2.44 -1.23 7.07
N HIS A 39 -2.67 -2.30 6.31
CA HIS A 39 -2.92 -2.23 4.86
C HIS A 39 -4.19 -1.44 4.53
N SER A 40 -5.25 -1.60 5.33
CA SER A 40 -6.49 -0.82 5.19
C SER A 40 -6.26 0.68 5.40
N HIS A 41 -5.52 1.04 6.46
CA HIS A 41 -5.22 2.44 6.76
C HIS A 41 -4.36 3.10 5.66
N ARG A 42 -3.33 2.40 5.16
CA ARG A 42 -2.49 2.91 4.07
C ARG A 42 -3.27 3.04 2.75
N GLY A 43 -4.16 2.10 2.44
CA GLY A 43 -5.01 2.18 1.26
C GLY A 43 -5.97 3.38 1.31
N LEU A 44 -6.58 3.61 2.48
CA LEU A 44 -7.43 4.76 2.72
C LEU A 44 -6.66 6.09 2.55
N ALA A 45 -5.46 6.19 3.11
CA ALA A 45 -4.62 7.38 2.95
C ALA A 45 -4.28 7.66 1.48
N MET A 46 -3.94 6.63 0.69
CA MET A 46 -3.65 6.78 -0.74
C MET A 46 -4.86 7.28 -1.54
N ILE A 47 -6.07 6.84 -1.21
CA ILE A 47 -7.31 7.32 -1.87
C ILE A 47 -7.52 8.81 -1.58
N TYR A 48 -7.43 9.23 -0.32
CA TYR A 48 -7.59 10.64 0.05
C TYR A 48 -6.53 11.52 -0.61
N LEU A 49 -5.27 11.09 -0.61
CA LEU A 49 -4.18 11.80 -1.29
C LEU A 49 -4.43 11.89 -2.80
N GLY A 50 -4.93 10.82 -3.42
CA GLY A 50 -5.30 10.81 -4.83
C GLY A 50 -6.39 11.82 -5.17
N ILE A 51 -7.46 11.87 -4.37
CA ILE A 51 -8.58 12.81 -4.58
C ILE A 51 -8.10 14.26 -4.48
N VAL A 52 -7.38 14.60 -3.39
CA VAL A 52 -6.86 15.97 -3.18
C VAL A 52 -5.89 16.35 -4.29
N SER A 53 -5.03 15.42 -4.71
CA SER A 53 -4.09 15.64 -5.81
C SER A 53 -4.81 15.93 -7.12
N VAL A 54 -5.79 15.10 -7.53
CA VAL A 54 -6.51 15.29 -8.79
C VAL A 54 -7.28 16.61 -8.78
N ILE A 55 -8.03 16.91 -7.72
CA ILE A 55 -8.81 18.16 -7.62
C ILE A 55 -7.89 19.39 -7.63
N GLY A 56 -6.84 19.38 -6.80
CA GLY A 56 -5.91 20.50 -6.71
C GLY A 56 -5.20 20.78 -8.03
N ASN A 57 -4.67 19.75 -8.69
CA ASN A 57 -3.99 19.91 -9.97
C ASN A 57 -4.96 20.29 -11.10
N ALA A 58 -6.17 19.72 -11.13
CA ALA A 58 -7.19 20.09 -12.10
C ALA A 58 -7.61 21.56 -11.95
N MET A 59 -7.73 22.06 -10.73
CA MET A 59 -8.03 23.47 -10.47
C MET A 59 -6.92 24.40 -10.99
N VAL A 60 -5.66 24.03 -10.79
CA VAL A 60 -4.52 24.80 -11.32
C VAL A 60 -4.55 24.86 -12.85
N ILE A 61 -4.78 23.72 -13.52
CA ILE A 61 -4.88 23.66 -14.98
C ILE A 61 -6.06 24.50 -15.48
N TYR A 62 -7.22 24.39 -14.82
CA TYR A 62 -8.41 25.15 -15.18
C TYR A 62 -8.16 26.65 -15.14
N LEU A 63 -7.54 27.15 -14.06
CA LEU A 63 -7.20 28.56 -13.93
C LEU A 63 -6.22 29.00 -15.02
N MET A 64 -5.15 28.24 -15.27
CA MET A 64 -4.14 28.58 -16.28
C MET A 64 -4.65 28.53 -17.72
N THR A 65 -5.71 27.76 -17.98
CA THR A 65 -6.28 27.62 -19.34
C THR A 65 -7.44 28.58 -19.58
N SER A 66 -8.15 28.99 -18.52
CA SER A 66 -9.36 29.81 -18.63
C SER A 66 -9.12 31.31 -18.43
N THR A 67 -7.92 31.70 -17.97
CA THR A 67 -7.40 33.08 -18.04
C THR A 67 -6.55 33.26 -19.28
#